data_AF-X1R4I6-F1
#
_entry.id   AF-X1R4I6-F1
#
_cell.length_a   1.000
_cell.length_b   1.000
_cell.length_c   1.000
_cell.angle_alpha   90.00
_cell.angle_beta   90.00
_cell.angle_gamma   90.00
#
_symmetry.space_group_name_H-M   'P 1'
#
loop_
_entity.id
_entity.type
_entity.pdbx_description
1 polymer ?
#
loop_
_entity_poly.entity_id
_entity_poly.type
_entity_poly.pdbx_seq_one_letter_code
_entity_poly.pdbx_strand_id
1 'polypeptide(L)' 'MEAKIIDRINIAQASFLAMKKAILDLKEVPDYLLVDGFKIPHLNIPQLPLIKGEDKSI' A
#
# COMPACT_ATOMS: atom_id res chain seq x y z
N MET A 1 2.22 -11.54 8.72
CA MET A 1 1.73 -12.14 7.46
C MET A 1 2.46 -13.46 7.30
N GLU A 2 1.75 -14.58 7.25
CA GLU A 2 2.40 -15.89 7.12
C GLU A 2 2.98 -16.07 5.71
N ALA A 3 4.15 -16.70 5.58
CA ALA A 3 4.78 -16.99 4.28
C ALA A 3 3.83 -17.71 3.30
N LYS A 4 2.95 -18.57 3.83
CA LYS A 4 1.91 -19.29 3.08
C LYS A 4 0.95 -18.39 2.29
N ILE A 5 0.76 -17.13 2.71
CA ILE A 5 -0.06 -16.17 1.97
C ILE A 5 0.69 -15.70 0.72
N ILE A 6 1.98 -15.36 0.86
CA ILE A 6 2.80 -14.86 -0.25
C ILE A 6 2.84 -15.90 -1.39
N ASP A 7 2.98 -17.17 -1.06
CA ASP A 7 3.01 -18.26 -2.06
C ASP A 7 1.68 -18.39 -2.84
N ARG A 8 0.55 -18.00 -2.25
CA ARG A 8 -0.78 -18.10 -2.87
C ARG A 8 -1.16 -16.91 -3.74
N ILE A 9 -0.76 -15.71 -3.32
CA ILE A 9 -1.21 -14.46 -3.94
C ILE A 9 -0.07 -13.66 -4.56
N ASN A 10 1.16 -14.19 -4.57
CA ASN A 10 2.40 -13.49 -4.90
C ASN A 10 2.75 -12.33 -3.94
N ILE A 11 4.02 -11.91 -4.00
CA ILE A 11 4.58 -10.90 -3.09
C ILE A 11 3.91 -9.52 -3.27
N ALA A 12 3.51 -9.15 -4.49
CA ALA A 12 2.89 -7.85 -4.74
C ALA A 12 1.49 -7.76 -4.11
N GLN A 13 0.65 -8.78 -4.28
CA GLN A 13 -0.69 -8.77 -3.66
C GLN A 13 -0.61 -8.91 -2.13
N ALA A 14 0.37 -9.67 -1.62
CA ALA A 14 0.63 -9.75 -0.18
C ALA A 14 1.00 -8.37 0.40
N SER A 15 1.85 -7.61 -0.28
CA SER A 15 2.19 -6.23 0.11
C SER A 15 0.96 -5.31 0.10
N PHE A 16 0.12 -5.36 -0.93
CA PHE A 16 -1.13 -4.59 -0.96
C PHE A 16 -2.08 -4.96 0.19
N LEU A 17 -2.19 -6.25 0.51
CA LEU A 17 -3.02 -6.72 1.62
C LEU A 17 -2.50 -6.21 2.97
N ALA A 18 -1.18 -6.21 3.16
CA ALA A 18 -0.55 -5.67 4.36
C ALA A 18 -0.77 -4.16 4.50
N MET A 19 -0.55 -3.39 3.44
CA MET A 19 -0.80 -1.94 3.43
C MET A 19 -2.27 -1.62 3.70
N LYS A 20 -3.20 -2.33 3.07
CA LYS A 20 -4.64 -2.15 3.31
C LYS A 20 -5.02 -2.42 4.76
N LYS A 21 -4.48 -3.47 5.38
CA LYS A 21 -4.71 -3.77 6.79
C LYS A 21 -4.20 -2.65 7.70
N ALA A 22 -2.99 -2.14 7.44
CA ALA A 22 -2.41 -1.06 8.23
C ALA A 22 -3.25 0.23 8.15
N ILE A 23 -3.76 0.58 6.96
CA ILE A 23 -4.60 1.76 6.76
C ILE A 23 -5.95 1.61 7.47
N LEU A 24 -6.55 0.41 7.43
CA LEU A 24 -7.83 0.15 8.10
C LEU A 24 -7.71 0.06 9.63
N ASP A 25 -6.51 -0.12 10.17
CA ASP A 25 -6.23 -0.14 11.61
C ASP A 25 -5.94 1.26 12.18
N LEU A 26 -5.87 2.29 11.33
CA LEU A 26 -5.78 3.67 11.78
C LEU A 26 -7.09 4.07 12.48
N LYS A 27 -6.96 4.79 13.60
CA LYS A 27 -8.12 5.31 14.35
C LYS A 27 -8.95 6.30 13.55
N GLU A 28 -8.29 7.04 12.67
CA GLU A 28 -8.89 8.04 11.79
C GLU A 28 -8.64 7.64 10.33
N VAL A 29 -9.65 7.84 9.48
CA VAL A 29 -9.52 7.58 8.05
C VAL A 29 -8.79 8.76 7.41
N PRO A 30 -7.64 8.55 6.74
CA PRO A 30 -6.94 9.64 6.08
C PRO A 30 -7.72 10.13 4.86
N ASP A 31 -7.73 11.45 4.64
CA ASP A 31 -8.33 12.05 3.44
C ASP A 31 -7.54 11.76 2.15
N TYR A 32 -6.24 11.43 2.31
CA TYR A 32 -5.32 11.23 1.20
C TYR A 32 -4.18 10.29 1.57
N LEU A 33 -3.76 9.42 0.64
CA LEU A 33 -2.63 8.51 0.80
C LEU A 33 -1.47 8.88 -0.13
N LEU A 34 -0.28 8.99 0.42
CA LEU A 34 0.97 9.02 -0.34
C LEU A 34 1.55 7.59 -0.31
N VAL A 35 1.62 6.94 -1.46
CA VAL A 35 2.02 5.52 -1.55
C VAL A 35 3.32 5.42 -2.33
N ASP A 36 4.36 4.84 -1.73
CA ASP A 36 5.60 4.54 -2.45
C ASP A 36 5.36 3.39 -3.44
N GLY A 37 5.60 3.64 -4.73
CA GLY A 37 5.29 2.70 -5.81
C GLY A 37 3.87 2.84 -6.37
N PHE A 38 3.04 1.80 -6.23
CA PHE A 38 1.75 1.69 -6.96
C PHE A 38 0.53 1.97 -6.08
N LYS A 39 -0.56 2.42 -6.71
CA LYS A 39 -1.86 2.54 -6.04
C LYS A 39 -2.29 1.21 -5.43
N ILE A 40 -2.76 1.25 -4.19
CA ILE A 40 -3.29 0.09 -3.49
C ILE A 40 -4.70 -0.17 -4.05
N PRO A 41 -4.97 -1.34 -4.65
CA PRO A 41 -6.27 -1.64 -5.21
C PRO A 41 -7.33 -1.79 -4.12
N HIS A 42 -8.58 -1.49 -4.47
CA HIS A 42 -9.74 -1.67 -3.58
C HIS A 42 -9.69 -0.86 -2.27
N LEU A 43 -9.09 0.34 -2.31
CA LEU A 43 -9.20 1.36 -1.27
C LEU A 43 -9.90 2.59 -1.84
N ASN A 44 -11.01 2.99 -1.21
CA ASN A 44 -11.78 4.18 -1.58
C ASN A 44 -11.24 5.44 -0.88
N ILE A 45 -9.92 5.61 -0.92
CA ILE A 45 -9.23 6.80 -0.40
C ILE A 45 -8.40 7.34 -1.57
N PRO A 46 -8.43 8.65 -1.86
CA PRO A 46 -7.55 9.25 -2.85
C PRO A 46 -6.08 8.90 -2.60
N GLN A 47 -5.35 8.49 -3.65
CA GLN A 47 -3.95 8.05 -3.52
C GLN A 47 -3.07 8.70 -4.59
N LEU A 48 -1.91 9.21 -4.15
CA LEU A 48 -0.80 9.59 -5.02
C LEU A 48 0.28 8.51 -4.97
N PRO A 49 0.43 7.69 -6.02
CA PRO A 49 1.60 6.85 -6.16
C PRO A 49 2.83 7.73 -6.40
N LEU A 50 3.83 7.58 -5.55
CA LEU A 50 5.16 8.16 -5.72
C LEU A 50 6.02 7.10 -6.39
N ILE A 51 5.99 7.06 -7.71
CA ILE A 51 6.91 6.24 -8.50
C ILE A 51 8.22 7.02 -8.58
N LYS A 52 9.11 6.80 -7.62
CA LYS A 52 10.46 7.36 -7.65
C LYS A 52 11.43 6.30 -8.17
N GLY A 53 11.74 6.39 -9.46
CA GLY A 53 13.08 5.99 -9.92
C GLY A 53 14.03 7.12 -9.53
N GLU A 54 14.55 7.07 -8.31
CA GLU A 54 15.64 7.92 -7.79
C GLU A 54 15.37 9.46 -7.77
N ASP A 55 16.01 10.18 -6.84
CA ASP A 55 16.14 11.65 -6.80
C ASP A 55 14.92 12.59 -6.66
N LYS A 56 14.21 12.56 -5.52
CA LYS A 56 13.74 13.81 -4.85
C LYS A 56 13.60 13.62 -3.34
N SER A 57 14.71 13.36 -2.65
CA SER A 57 14.81 13.76 -1.24
C SER A 57 15.45 15.14 -1.23
N ILE A 58 14.77 16.14 -0.68
CA ILE A 58 15.37 17.44 -0.35
C ILE A 58 15.72 17.39 1.13
#